data_AF-A0A3M7TRA7-F1
#
_entry.id   AF-A0A3M7TRA7-F1
#
_cell.length_a   1.000
_cell.length_b   1.000
_cell.length_c   1.000
_cell.angle_alpha   90.00
_cell.angle_beta   90.00
_cell.angle_gamma   90.00
#
_symmetry.space_group_name_H-M   'P 1'
#
loop_
_entity.id
_entity.type
_entity.pdbx_description
1 polymer ?
#
loop_
_entity_poly.entity_id
_entity_poly.type
_entity_poly.pdbx_seq_one_letter_code
_entity_poly.pdbx_strand_id
1 'polypeptide(L)' 'MSSDKCSKCFDGYILDTNYLKYKRVDEQIDKLFDGGQFSYYDAFKYVTSRNSAAKKKCVVCNGTGKMH' A
#
# COMPACT_ATOMS: atom_id res chain seq x y z
N MET A 1 3.48 24.08 -8.97
CA MET A 1 3.37 23.33 -7.69
C MET A 1 3.67 21.88 -7.98
N SER A 2 4.93 21.46 -7.81
CA SER A 2 5.28 20.05 -7.87
C SER A 2 4.55 19.37 -6.72
N SER A 3 3.49 18.64 -7.06
CA SER A 3 2.82 17.77 -6.10
C SER A 3 3.76 16.59 -5.91
N ASP A 4 4.78 16.76 -5.07
CA ASP A 4 5.68 15.66 -4.71
C ASP A 4 4.80 14.54 -4.17
N LYS A 5 4.65 13.51 -4.97
CA LYS A 5 3.93 12.30 -4.58
C LYS A 5 4.66 11.77 -3.35
N CYS A 6 3.92 11.22 -2.40
CA CYS A 6 4.54 10.51 -1.27
C CYS A 6 5.26 9.28 -1.83
N SER A 7 6.49 9.43 -2.31
CA SER A 7 7.22 8.41 -3.10
C SER A 7 7.47 7.12 -2.33
N LYS A 8 7.32 7.17 -1.01
CA LYS A 8 7.48 6.04 -0.08
C LYS A 8 6.15 5.36 0.29
N CYS A 9 5.03 5.78 -0.30
CA CYS A 9 3.68 5.54 0.21
C CYS A 9 2.73 5.19 -0.95
N PHE A 10 1.93 4.15 -0.76
CA PHE A 10 0.93 3.72 -1.73
C PHE A 10 -0.34 4.54 -1.56
N ASP A 11 -0.47 5.63 -2.33
CA ASP A 11 -1.62 6.55 -2.26
C ASP A 11 -1.82 7.15 -0.87
N GLY A 12 -0.70 7.36 -0.17
CA GLY A 12 -0.67 7.84 1.20
C GLY A 12 -0.92 6.78 2.27
N TYR A 13 -1.01 5.52 1.88
CA TYR A 13 -1.10 4.39 2.79
C TYR A 13 0.15 3.51 2.72
N ILE A 14 0.36 2.74 3.78
CA ILE A 14 1.38 1.69 3.85
C ILE A 14 0.75 0.44 4.45
N LEU A 15 1.39 -0.72 4.26
CA LEU A 15 0.98 -1.94 4.95
C LEU A 15 1.11 -1.74 6.45
N ASP A 16 0.10 -2.21 7.19
CA ASP A 16 0.21 -2.28 8.63
C ASP A 16 0.87 -3.60 9.06
N THR A 17 2.14 -3.51 9.44
CA THR A 17 2.91 -4.64 9.98
C THR A 17 2.36 -5.20 11.29
N ASN A 18 1.54 -4.44 12.02
CA ASN A 18 0.88 -4.91 13.25
C ASN A 18 -0.45 -5.63 12.97
N TYR A 19 -0.90 -5.64 11.71
CA TYR A 19 -2.12 -6.34 11.36
C TYR A 19 -1.95 -7.86 11.55
N LEU A 20 -2.90 -8.50 12.23
CA LEU A 20 -2.84 -9.92 12.59
C LEU A 20 -2.55 -10.85 11.39
N LYS A 21 -3.00 -10.46 10.19
CA LYS A 21 -2.78 -11.22 8.94
C LYS A 21 -1.80 -10.55 7.99
N TYR A 22 -0.89 -9.70 8.49
CA TYR A 22 0.10 -8.97 7.69
C TYR A 22 0.84 -9.89 6.71
N LYS A 23 1.46 -10.97 7.18
CA LYS A 23 2.18 -11.93 6.32
C LYS A 23 1.33 -12.47 5.17
N ARG A 24 0.06 -12.78 5.44
CA ARG A 24 -0.87 -13.30 4.41
C ARG A 24 -1.22 -12.25 3.36
N VAL A 25 -1.28 -10.98 3.76
CA VAL A 25 -1.53 -9.86 2.84
C VAL A 25 -0.30 -9.60 1.99
N ASP A 26 0.89 -9.63 2.61
CA ASP A 26 2.19 -9.51 1.95
C ASP A 26 2.37 -10.60 0.88
N GLU A 27 2.16 -11.87 1.23
CA GLU A 27 2.20 -13.01 0.30
C GLU A 27 1.18 -12.89 -0.86
N GLN A 28 0.03 -12.26 -0.63
CA GLN A 28 -0.96 -12.03 -1.69
C GLN A 28 -0.49 -10.95 -2.67
N ILE A 29 0.16 -9.91 -2.16
CA ILE A 29 0.74 -8.84 -2.99
C ILE A 29 1.88 -9.43 -3.82
N ASP A 30 2.78 -10.19 -3.22
CA ASP A 30 3.88 -10.84 -3.93
C ASP A 30 3.37 -11.80 -5.00
N LYS A 31 2.36 -12.63 -4.72
CA LYS A 31 1.78 -13.52 -5.74
C LYS A 31 1.18 -12.78 -6.94
N LEU A 32 0.54 -11.63 -6.70
CA LEU A 32 -0.02 -10.82 -7.78
C LEU A 32 1.07 -10.13 -8.60
N PHE A 33 2.16 -9.73 -7.94
CA PHE A 33 3.33 -9.14 -8.55
C PHE A 33 4.15 -10.17 -9.36
N ASP A 34 4.52 -11.30 -8.76
CA ASP A 34 5.26 -12.40 -9.38
C ASP A 34 4.48 -13.04 -10.54
N GLY A 35 3.14 -13.04 -10.46
CA GLY A 35 2.29 -13.45 -11.57
C GLY A 35 2.41 -12.57 -12.81
N GLY A 36 3.13 -11.45 -12.74
CA GLY A 36 3.41 -10.54 -13.87
C GLY A 36 2.20 -9.74 -14.37
N GLN A 37 1.03 -9.93 -13.77
CA GLN A 37 -0.23 -9.27 -14.16
C GLN A 37 -0.41 -7.89 -13.53
N PHE A 38 0.22 -7.62 -12.39
CA PHE A 38 0.04 -6.39 -11.63
C PHE A 38 1.38 -5.75 -11.29
N SER A 39 1.44 -4.41 -11.34
CA SER A 39 2.50 -3.69 -10.66
C SER A 39 2.38 -3.90 -9.15
N TYR A 40 3.47 -3.79 -8.39
CA TYR A 40 3.41 -3.90 -6.92
C TYR A 40 2.42 -2.89 -6.32
N TYR A 41 2.31 -1.69 -6.91
CA TYR A 41 1.33 -0.68 -6.52
C TYR A 41 -0.12 -1.13 -6.72
N ASP A 42 -0.41 -1.73 -7.88
CA ASP A 42 -1.76 -2.22 -8.19
C ASP A 42 -2.11 -3.44 -7.34
N ALA A 43 -1.16 -4.35 -7.13
CA ALA A 43 -1.30 -5.49 -6.24
C ALA A 43 -1.60 -5.01 -4.80
N PHE A 44 -0.81 -4.06 -4.28
CA PHE A 44 -1.06 -3.44 -2.98
C PHE A 44 -2.46 -2.86 -2.90
N LYS A 45 -2.88 -2.03 -3.87
CA LYS A 45 -4.23 -1.44 -3.87
C LYS A 45 -5.32 -2.50 -3.94
N TYR A 46 -5.14 -3.52 -4.76
CA TYR A 46 -6.11 -4.59 -4.92
C TYR A 46 -6.33 -5.34 -3.61
N VAL A 47 -5.25 -5.82 -2.98
CA VAL A 47 -5.35 -6.59 -1.73
C VAL A 47 -5.86 -5.71 -0.58
N THR A 48 -5.31 -4.50 -0.43
CA THR A 48 -5.70 -3.60 0.67
C THR A 48 -7.07 -2.95 0.50
N SER A 49 -7.61 -2.86 -0.73
CA SER A 49 -8.99 -2.43 -0.95
C SER A 49 -10.01 -3.40 -0.37
N ARG A 50 -9.67 -4.70 -0.35
CA ARG A 50 -10.50 -5.77 0.19
C ARG A 50 -10.28 -6.00 1.68
N ASN A 51 -9.21 -5.42 2.23
CA ASN A 51 -8.85 -5.56 3.63
C ASN A 51 -8.28 -4.26 4.17
N SER A 52 -9.16 -3.29 4.43
CA SER A 52 -8.78 -1.97 4.93
C SER A 52 -8.02 -1.99 6.26
N ALA A 53 -8.17 -3.06 7.06
CA ALA A 53 -7.42 -3.24 8.30
C ALA A 53 -5.93 -3.59 8.07
N ALA A 54 -5.56 -4.01 6.86
CA ALA A 54 -4.19 -4.35 6.50
C ALA A 54 -3.36 -3.13 6.06
N LYS A 55 -3.96 -1.94 6.01
CA LYS A 55 -3.28 -0.68 5.67
C LYS A 55 -3.42 0.34 6.79
N LYS A 56 -2.39 1.15 6.97
CA LYS A 56 -2.39 2.33 7.84
C LYS A 56 -1.99 3.56 7.06
N LYS A 57 -2.37 4.74 7.59
CA LYS A 57 -1.94 6.02 7.02
C LYS A 57 -0.42 6.10 7.03
N CYS A 58 0.15 6.54 5.92
CA CYS A 58 1.56 6.84 5.89
C CYS A 58 1.83 8.12 6.68
N VAL A 59 2.74 8.06 7.63
CA VAL A 59 3.15 9.21 8.46
C VAL A 59 3.75 10.35 7.64
N VAL A 60 4.31 10.05 6.46
CA VAL A 60 4.99 11.03 5.59
C VAL A 60 4.00 12.00 4.94
N CYS A 61 2.78 11.57 4.63
CA CYS A 61 1.74 12.41 4.02
C CYS A 61 0.41 12.39 4.77
N ASN A 62 0.39 11.82 5.99
CA ASN A 62 -0.81 11.68 6.82
C ASN A 62 -2.03 11.07 6.11
N GLY A 63 -1.83 10.18 5.12
CA GLY A 63 -2.93 9.57 4.37
C GLY A 63 -3.48 10.36 3.18
N THR A 64 -2.88 11.51 2.82
CA THR A 64 -3.37 12.35 1.71
C THR A 64 -2.82 11.95 0.34
N GLY A 65 -1.73 11.18 0.31
CA GLY A 65 -1.02 10.82 -0.92
C GLY A 65 -0.17 11.95 -1.51
N LYS A 66 -0.14 13.12 -0.86
CA LYS A 66 0.61 14.31 -1.28
C LYS A 66 1.58 14.72 -0.17
N MET A 67 2.85 14.96 -0.50
CA MET A 67 3.76 15.61 0.45
C MET A 67 3.25 17.03 0.76
N HIS A 68 3.29 17.38 2.03
CA HIS A 68 2.97 18.71 2.56
C HIS A 68 4.24 19.52 2.74
#